data_AF-G9NL24-F1
#
_entry.id   AF-G9NL24-F1
#
_cell.length_a   1.000
_cell.length_b   1.000
_cell.length_c   1.000
_cell.angle_alpha   90.00
_cell.angle_beta   90.00
_cell.angle_gamma   90.00
#
_symmetry.space_group_name_H-M   'P 1'
#
loop_
_entity.id
_entity.type
_entity.pdbx_description
1 polymer ?
#
loop_
_entity_poly.entity_id
_entity_poly.type
_entity_poly.pdbx_seq_one_letter_code
_entity_poly.pdbx_strand_id
1 'polypeptide(L)' 'MAHLNVKPDPALLKLEAMNKARHRYFRFTGRTARISIIYMAVVPAIFGWAAYKTDGLWDLRAKRKGDTCYEK' A
#
# COMPACT_ATOMS: atom_id res chain seq x y z
N MET A 1 -13.43 10.12 33.68
CA MET A 1 -13.52 8.86 32.90
C MET A 1 -14.82 8.95 32.12
N ALA A 2 -14.80 8.95 30.79
CA ALA A 2 -16.03 9.04 29.99
C ALA A 2 -16.95 7.85 30.32
N HIS A 3 -18.23 8.11 30.61
CA HIS A 3 -19.23 7.07 30.78
C HIS A 3 -19.50 6.47 29.40
N LEU A 4 -19.03 5.25 29.16
CA LEU A 4 -19.26 4.56 27.89
C LEU A 4 -20.74 4.17 27.81
N ASN A 5 -21.43 4.60 26.75
CA ASN A 5 -22.82 4.19 26.49
C ASN A 5 -22.98 2.68 26.22
N VAL A 6 -21.86 1.98 25.99
CA VAL A 6 -21.81 0.54 25.77
C VAL A 6 -20.82 -0.07 26.74
N LYS A 7 -21.20 -1.17 27.39
CA LYS A 7 -20.29 -1.95 28.25
C LYS A 7 -19.14 -2.48 27.38
N PRO A 8 -17.88 -2.12 27.67
CA PRO A 8 -16.77 -2.62 26.88
C PRO A 8 -16.60 -4.12 27.13
N ASP A 9 -16.61 -4.91 26.05
CA ASP A 9 -16.33 -6.33 26.13
C ASP A 9 -14.82 -6.55 26.40
N PRO A 10 -14.45 -7.27 27.48
CA PRO A 10 -13.05 -7.52 27.80
C PRO A 10 -12.29 -8.26 26.69
N ALA A 11 -12.95 -9.07 25.87
CA ALA A 11 -12.28 -9.75 24.76
C ALA A 11 -11.91 -8.77 23.62
N LEU A 12 -12.84 -7.88 23.25
CA LEU A 12 -12.55 -6.80 22.29
C LEU A 12 -11.44 -5.86 22.78
N LEU A 13 -11.44 -5.48 24.06
CA LEU A 13 -10.36 -4.65 24.63
C LEU A 13 -8.99 -5.34 24.53
N LYS A 14 -8.92 -6.65 24.78
CA LYS A 14 -7.68 -7.43 24.61
C LYS A 14 -7.24 -7.49 23.16
N LEU A 15 -8.15 -7.72 22.23
CA LEU A 15 -7.85 -7.74 20.79
C LEU A 15 -7.30 -6.38 20.31
N GLU A 16 -7.92 -5.29 20.74
CA GLU A 16 -7.45 -3.93 20.43
C GLU A 16 -6.04 -3.71 20.97
N ALA A 17 -5.80 -4.05 22.24
CA ALA A 17 -4.49 -3.94 22.87
C ALA A 17 -3.42 -4.77 22.14
N MET A 18 -3.75 -5.99 21.72
CA MET A 18 -2.86 -6.86 20.94
C MET A 18 -2.50 -6.25 19.59
N ASN A 19 -3.47 -5.69 18.87
CA ASN A 19 -3.24 -5.05 17.58
C ASN A 19 -2.39 -3.78 17.71
N LYS A 20 -2.66 -2.95 18.73
CA LYS A 20 -1.91 -1.72 19.00
C LYS A 20 -0.46 -2.01 19.39
N ALA A 21 -0.23 -3.03 20.23
CA ALA A 21 1.10 -3.41 20.68
C ALA A 21 1.86 -4.32 19.70
N ARG A 22 1.27 -4.71 18.57
CA ARG A 22 1.84 -5.69 17.61
C ARG A 22 3.27 -5.34 17.16
N HIS A 23 3.55 -4.06 16.94
CA HIS A 23 4.87 -3.59 16.52
C HIS A 23 5.97 -3.86 17.56
N ARG A 24 5.63 -3.86 18.85
CA ARG A 24 6.59 -4.11 19.95
C ARG A 24 7.10 -5.54 19.97
N TYR A 25 6.28 -6.48 19.49
CA TYR A 25 6.61 -7.91 19.45
C TYR A 25 7.00 -8.39 18.05
N PHE A 26 7.20 -7.47 17.11
CA PHE A 26 7.59 -7.81 15.75
C PHE A 26 9.00 -8.42 15.70
N ARG A 27 9.18 -9.41 14.81
CA ARG A 27 10.47 -10.04 14.54
C ARG A 27 10.65 -10.22 13.03
N PHE A 28 11.86 -9.94 12.54
CA PHE A 28 12.25 -10.30 11.20
C PHE A 28 12.49 -11.81 11.13
N THR A 29 11.60 -12.50 10.45
CA THR A 29 11.71 -13.90 10.06
C THR A 29 11.94 -13.96 8.57
N GLY A 30 12.40 -15.09 8.02
CA GLY A 30 12.56 -15.24 6.58
C GLY A 30 11.28 -14.91 5.78
N ARG A 31 10.11 -15.18 6.35
CA ARG A 31 8.82 -14.82 5.74
C ARG A 31 8.54 -13.31 5.81
N THR A 32 8.60 -12.72 7.00
CA THR A 32 8.24 -11.30 7.19
C THR A 32 9.22 -10.37 6.48
N ALA A 33 10.52 -10.69 6.49
CA ALA A 33 11.54 -9.93 5.77
C ALA A 33 11.29 -9.92 4.25
N ARG A 34 10.97 -11.07 3.64
CA ARG A 34 10.63 -11.15 2.21
C ARG A 34 9.42 -10.28 1.86
N ILE A 35 8.36 -10.37 2.65
CA ILE A 35 7.14 -9.58 2.44
C ILE A 35 7.47 -8.08 2.55
N SER A 36 8.20 -7.67 3.59
CA SER A 36 8.60 -6.28 3.78
C SER A 36 9.41 -5.74 2.60
N ILE A 37 10.38 -6.51 2.09
CA ILE A 37 11.21 -6.10 0.94
C ILE A 37 10.37 -5.97 -0.33
N ILE A 38 9.47 -6.92 -0.60
CA ILE A 38 8.61 -6.89 -1.79
C ILE A 38 7.76 -5.61 -1.80
N TYR A 39 7.07 -5.33 -0.69
CA TYR A 39 6.14 -4.21 -0.65
C TYR A 39 6.83 -2.84 -0.47
N MET A 40 7.98 -2.77 0.20
CA MET A 40 8.69 -1.49 0.38
C MET A 40 9.61 -1.12 -0.79
N ALA A 41 10.17 -2.10 -1.51
CA ALA A 41 11.14 -1.83 -2.57
C ALA A 41 10.67 -2.30 -3.94
N VAL A 42 10.33 -3.60 -4.07
CA VAL A 42 10.06 -4.20 -5.39
C VAL A 42 8.82 -3.57 -6.05
N VAL A 43 7.72 -3.47 -5.31
CA VAL A 43 6.46 -2.92 -5.83
C VAL A 43 6.65 -1.44 -6.22
N PRO A 44 7.14 -0.54 -5.35
CA PRO A 44 7.41 0.85 -5.74
C PRO A 44 8.40 0.99 -6.90
N ALA A 45 9.43 0.14 -6.97
CA ALA A 45 10.40 0.18 -8.06
C ALA A 45 9.76 -0.16 -9.42
N ILE A 46 8.91 -1.19 -9.48
CA ILE A 46 8.18 -1.55 -10.70
C ILE A 46 7.26 -0.41 -11.13
N PHE A 47 6.48 0.14 -10.19
CA PHE A 47 5.58 1.27 -10.49
C PHE A 47 6.36 2.51 -10.91
N GLY A 48 7.44 2.86 -10.21
CA GLY A 48 8.29 3.99 -10.55
C GLY A 48 8.88 3.83 -11.94
N TRP A 49 9.46 2.67 -12.25
CA TRP A 49 10.02 2.40 -13.58
C TRP A 49 8.97 2.50 -14.68
N ALA A 50 7.79 1.88 -14.47
CA ALA A 50 6.70 1.94 -15.43
C ALA A 50 6.25 3.39 -15.64
N ALA A 51 6.00 4.13 -14.55
CA ALA A 51 5.60 5.53 -14.59
C ALA A 51 6.59 6.38 -15.37
N TYR A 52 7.89 6.33 -15.03
CA TYR A 52 8.93 7.09 -15.74
C TYR A 52 9.07 6.71 -17.22
N LYS A 53 8.77 5.46 -17.59
CA LYS A 53 8.80 5.03 -18.98
C LYS A 53 7.56 5.45 -19.77
N THR A 54 6.42 5.54 -19.11
CA THR A 54 5.13 5.90 -19.73
C THR A 54 4.78 7.37 -19.63
N ASP A 55 5.53 8.14 -18.83
CA ASP A 55 5.30 9.57 -18.63
C ASP A 55 5.50 10.32 -19.97
N GLY A 56 4.51 11.12 -20.34
CA GLY A 56 4.47 11.83 -21.63
C GLY A 56 4.35 10.96 -22.89
N LEU A 57 4.36 9.63 -22.77
CA LEU A 57 4.38 8.71 -23.92
C LEU A 57 3.04 8.62 -24.64
N TRP A 58 1.95 8.86 -23.93
CA TRP A 58 0.59 8.74 -24.43
C TRP A 58 -0.09 10.10 -24.42
N ASP A 59 -0.32 10.68 -25.60
CA ASP A 59 -1.19 11.83 -25.76
C ASP A 59 -2.46 11.43 -26.51
N LEU A 60 -3.59 11.52 -25.79
CA LEU A 60 -4.92 11.19 -26.30
C LEU A 60 -5.74 12.45 -26.59
N ARG A 61 -5.16 13.65 -26.40
CA ARG A 61 -5.89 14.89 -26.56
C ARG A 61 -6.22 15.13 -28.03
N ALA A 62 -7.52 15.22 -28.32
CA ALA A 62 -8.09 15.53 -29.64
C ALA A 62 -7.65 14.60 -30.79
N LYS A 63 -7.14 13.39 -30.51
CA LYS A 63 -6.77 12.38 -31.53
C LYS A 63 -8.02 11.79 -32.21
N ARG A 64 -7.94 11.54 -33.52
CA ARG A 64 -9.02 10.95 -34.33
C ARG A 64 -8.67 9.54 -34.81
N LYS A 65 -9.62 8.87 -35.47
CA LYS A 65 -9.41 7.53 -36.03
C LYS A 65 -8.28 7.55 -37.07
N GLY A 66 -7.19 6.86 -36.76
CA GLY A 66 -5.99 6.78 -37.62
C GLY A 66 -4.81 7.63 -37.12
N ASP A 67 -5.02 8.52 -36.14
CA ASP A 67 -3.94 9.33 -35.57
C ASP A 67 -3.12 8.53 -34.55
N THR A 68 -1.82 8.79 -34.47
CA THR A 68 -0.92 8.14 -33.52
C THR A 68 -1.09 8.76 -32.12
N CYS A 69 -1.39 7.90 -31.14
CA CYS A 69 -1.47 8.26 -29.72
C CYS A 69 -0.13 8.15 -28.97
N TYR A 70 0.92 7.73 -29.66
CA TYR A 70 2.22 7.38 -29.11
C TYR A 70 3.23 8.47 -29.46
N GLU A 71 3.66 9.23 -28.47
CA GLU A 71 4.54 10.40 -28.59
C GLU A 71 5.98 9.98 -28.22
N LYS A 72 6.59 9.10 -29.02
CA LYS A 72 7.98 8.64 -28.84
C LYS A 72 8.94 9.30 -29.82
#